data_AF-A0A530M5S3-F1
#
_entry.id   AF-A0A530M5S3-F1
#
_cell.length_a   1.000
_cell.length_b   1.000
_cell.length_c   1.000
_cell.angle_alpha   90.00
_cell.angle_beta   90.00
_cell.angle_gamma   90.00
#
_symmetry.space_group_name_H-M   'P 1'
#
loop_
_entity.id
_entity.type
_entity.pdbx_description
1 polymer ?
#
loop_
_entity_poly.entity_id
_entity_poly.type
_entity_poly.pdbx_seq_one_letter_code
_entity_poly.pdbx_strand_id
1 'polypeptide(L)'
;MDGESHSQSRRRFLKTSGLVAGVTATAVTAPWVRRAGAADTIIWKIQTSWPAGVGLETFQNWCGTIKEKTGGQLEFQPFKAKDIVGDFELLDGVK
;
A
#
# COMPACT_ATOMS: atom_id res chain seq x y z
N MET A 1 -5.72 3.74 -59.69
CA MET A 1 -6.70 4.26 -58.70
C MET A 1 -6.36 3.58 -57.38
N ASP A 2 -5.27 3.95 -56.72
CA ASP A 2 -4.68 3.09 -55.68
C ASP A 2 -4.16 3.96 -54.53
N GLY A 3 -5.02 4.22 -53.54
CA GLY A 3 -4.64 5.09 -52.41
C GLY A 3 -5.41 4.95 -51.10
N GLU A 4 -6.50 4.18 -51.02
CA GLU A 4 -7.46 4.32 -49.90
C GLU A 4 -7.70 3.06 -49.03
N SER A 5 -6.89 2.00 -49.11
CA SER A 5 -7.19 0.73 -48.37
C SER A 5 -6.43 0.52 -47.06
N HIS A 6 -5.25 1.14 -46.87
CA HIS A 6 -4.37 0.80 -45.74
C HIS A 6 -4.71 1.51 -44.42
N SER A 7 -5.33 2.70 -44.46
CA SER A 7 -5.69 3.47 -43.25
C SER A 7 -6.79 2.78 -42.43
N GLN A 8 -7.82 2.27 -43.11
CA GLN A 8 -8.98 1.63 -42.49
C GLN A 8 -8.65 0.27 -41.87
N SER A 9 -7.74 -0.50 -42.48
CA SER A 9 -7.30 -1.79 -41.96
C SER A 9 -6.53 -1.66 -40.63
N ARG A 10 -5.63 -0.67 -40.53
CA ARG A 10 -4.88 -0.37 -39.29
C ARG A 10 -5.78 0.11 -38.15
N ARG A 11 -6.74 0.99 -38.44
CA ARG A 11 -7.74 1.44 -37.44
C ARG A 11 -8.66 0.33 -36.96
N ARG A 12 -9.05 -0.60 -37.84
CA ARG A 12 -9.87 -1.76 -37.47
C ARG A 12 -9.08 -2.72 -36.58
N PHE A 13 -7.82 -2.98 -36.91
CA PHE A 13 -6.95 -3.83 -36.09
C PHE A 13 -6.75 -3.25 -34.69
N LEU A 14 -6.50 -1.95 -34.55
CA LEU A 14 -6.39 -1.26 -33.26
C LEU A 14 -7.68 -1.26 -32.44
N LYS A 15 -8.85 -1.15 -33.10
CA LYS A 15 -10.15 -1.26 -32.43
C LYS A 15 -10.45 -2.69 -31.97
N THR A 16 -10.08 -3.69 -32.77
CA THR A 16 -10.28 -5.10 -32.43
C THR A 16 -9.29 -5.58 -31.36
N SER A 17 -8.03 -5.12 -31.40
CA SER A 17 -7.04 -5.42 -30.35
C SER A 17 -7.34 -4.69 -29.04
N GLY A 18 -7.88 -3.47 -29.09
CA GLY A 18 -8.31 -2.72 -27.89
C GLY A 18 -9.49 -3.36 -27.16
N LEU A 19 -10.41 -4.01 -27.88
CA LEU A 19 -11.57 -4.70 -27.29
C LEU A 19 -11.22 -6.07 -26.69
N VAL A 20 -10.23 -6.77 -27.25
CA VAL A 20 -9.77 -8.08 -26.74
C VAL A 20 -8.76 -7.93 -25.60
N ALA A 21 -7.91 -6.89 -25.62
CA ALA A 21 -6.99 -6.60 -24.52
C ALA A 21 -7.66 -5.93 -23.30
N GLY A 22 -8.81 -5.27 -23.49
CA GLY A 22 -9.55 -4.62 -22.41
C GLY A 22 -10.29 -5.58 -21.47
N VAL A 23 -10.61 -6.80 -21.93
CA VAL A 23 -11.36 -7.80 -21.13
C VAL A 23 -10.43 -8.81 -20.45
N THR A 24 -9.24 -9.06 -20.98
CA THR A 24 -8.29 -10.01 -20.38
C THR A 24 -7.38 -9.39 -19.32
N ALA A 25 -7.15 -8.08 -19.36
CA ALA A 25 -6.38 -7.39 -18.31
C ALA A 25 -7.14 -7.28 -16.97
N THR A 26 -8.47 -7.41 -16.97
CA THR A 26 -9.29 -7.47 -15.75
C THR A 26 -9.58 -8.91 -15.28
N ALA A 27 -9.34 -9.91 -16.12
CA ALA A 27 -9.61 -11.32 -15.82
C ALA A 27 -8.45 -12.05 -15.13
N VAL A 28 -7.24 -11.50 -15.15
CA VAL A 28 -6.19 -11.95 -14.21
C VAL A 28 -6.49 -11.29 -12.86
N THR A 29 -7.50 -11.81 -12.18
CA THR A 29 -7.68 -11.57 -10.75
C THR A 29 -6.46 -12.20 -10.09
N ALA A 30 -5.40 -11.42 -9.94
CA ALA A 30 -4.37 -11.67 -8.97
C ALA A 30 -4.97 -11.25 -7.62
N PRO A 31 -5.55 -12.14 -6.80
CA PRO A 31 -6.10 -11.76 -5.50
C PRO A 31 -5.07 -11.07 -4.58
N TRP A 32 -3.77 -11.21 -4.90
CA TRP A 32 -2.67 -10.51 -4.24
C TRP A 32 -2.49 -9.04 -4.69
N VAL A 33 -2.98 -8.65 -5.88
CA VAL A 33 -2.94 -7.25 -6.35
C VAL A 33 -4.24 -6.57 -5.94
N ARG A 34 -4.29 -6.11 -4.68
CA ARG A 34 -5.42 -5.31 -4.17
C ARG A 34 -5.24 -3.85 -4.60
N ARG A 35 -6.34 -3.19 -4.96
CA ARG A 35 -6.35 -1.73 -5.18
C ARG A 35 -5.87 -1.06 -3.90
N ALA A 36 -4.94 -0.11 -3.99
CA ALA A 36 -4.33 0.56 -2.84
C ALA A 36 -5.36 1.22 -1.89
N GLY A 37 -6.57 1.53 -2.36
CA GLY A 37 -7.67 2.07 -1.53
C GLY A 37 -8.78 1.08 -1.17
N ALA A 38 -8.66 -0.22 -1.47
CA ALA A 38 -9.69 -1.22 -1.21
C ALA A 38 -9.36 -2.17 -0.04
N ALA A 39 -8.19 -2.02 0.58
CA ALA A 39 -7.79 -2.76 1.76
C ALA A 39 -7.95 -1.88 3.00
N ASP A 40 -8.51 -2.44 4.08
CA ASP A 40 -8.53 -1.77 5.38
C ASP A 40 -7.09 -1.51 5.84
N THR A 41 -6.86 -0.35 6.44
CA THR A 41 -5.57 -0.01 7.03
C THR A 41 -5.27 -0.97 8.18
N ILE A 42 -4.13 -1.65 8.12
CA ILE A 42 -3.61 -2.44 9.23
C ILE A 42 -3.03 -1.48 10.27
N ILE A 43 -3.45 -1.60 11.52
CA ILE A 43 -2.93 -0.77 12.61
C ILE A 43 -2.04 -1.63 13.51
N TRP A 44 -0.76 -1.26 13.62
CA TRP A 44 0.18 -1.88 14.55
C TRP A 44 0.40 -1.00 15.78
N LYS A 45 0.26 -1.60 16.97
CA LYS A 45 0.63 -0.96 18.23
C LYS A 45 2.12 -1.16 18.46
N ILE A 46 2.88 -0.08 18.59
CA ILE A 46 4.34 -0.14 18.71
C ILE A 46 4.79 0.62 19.96
N GLN A 47 5.39 -0.11 20.90
CA GLN A 47 6.02 0.47 22.07
C GLN A 47 7.51 0.73 21.82
N THR A 48 7.98 1.92 22.19
CA THR A 48 9.42 2.24 22.25
C THR A 48 9.99 2.08 23.66
N SER A 49 11.31 2.01 23.79
CA SER A 49 12.03 2.06 25.08
C SER A 49 12.26 3.48 25.60
N TRP A 50 11.93 4.53 24.84
CA TRP A 50 12.03 5.91 25.30
C TRP A 50 10.80 6.33 26.13
N PRO A 51 10.95 6.73 27.40
CA PRO A 51 9.81 7.15 28.23
C PRO A 51 9.37 8.60 27.93
N ALA A 52 10.29 9.46 27.48
CA ALA A 52 10.06 10.88 27.20
C ALA A 52 11.19 11.48 26.34
N GLY A 53 11.06 12.77 26.02
CA GLY A 53 12.11 13.57 25.38
C GLY A 53 12.21 13.38 23.86
N VAL A 54 13.32 13.88 23.29
CA VAL A 54 13.54 13.94 21.83
C VAL A 54 13.46 12.57 21.16
N GLY A 55 13.88 11.51 21.86
CA GLY A 55 13.78 10.13 21.35
C GLY A 55 12.32 9.71 21.15
N LEU A 56 11.45 9.98 22.12
CA LEU A 56 10.02 9.68 22.02
C LEU A 56 9.35 10.53 20.92
N GLU A 57 9.65 11.82 20.87
CA GLU A 57 9.11 12.73 19.85
C GLU A 57 9.51 12.28 18.42
N THR A 58 10.79 11.96 18.23
CA THR A 58 11.31 11.47 16.94
C THR A 58 10.62 10.18 16.52
N PHE A 59 10.42 9.25 17.46
CA PHE A 59 9.72 8.00 17.22
C PHE A 59 8.25 8.21 16.83
N GLN A 60 7.53 9.07 17.55
CA GLN A 60 6.13 9.40 17.25
C GLN A 60 6.00 10.07 15.87
N ASN A 61 6.88 11.01 15.56
CA ASN A 61 6.93 11.67 14.26
C ASN A 61 7.16 10.65 13.13
N TRP A 62 8.12 9.74 13.30
CA TRP A 62 8.36 8.66 12.35
C TRP A 62 7.13 7.77 12.15
N CYS A 63 6.48 7.31 13.24
CA CYS A 63 5.25 6.50 13.18
C CYS A 63 4.15 7.22 12.38
N GLY A 64 3.99 8.52 12.57
CA GLY A 64 3.02 9.34 11.83
C GLY A 64 3.21 9.34 10.32
N THR A 65 4.44 9.11 9.83
CA THR A 65 4.73 9.09 8.39
C THR A 65 4.37 7.77 7.71
N ILE A 66 4.16 6.68 8.46
CA ILE A 66 4.07 5.33 7.90
C ILE A 66 2.82 5.14 7.05
N LYS A 67 1.70 5.76 7.43
CA LYS A 67 0.45 5.70 6.66
C LYS A 67 0.62 6.25 5.25
N GLU A 68 1.24 7.42 5.13
CA GLU A 68 1.51 8.02 3.83
C GLU A 68 2.52 7.19 3.02
N LYS A 69 3.63 6.78 3.66
CA LYS A 69 4.70 6.01 3.01
C LYS A 69 4.26 4.64 2.51
N THR A 70 3.23 4.06 3.10
CA THR A 70 2.66 2.76 2.69
C THR A 70 1.41 2.89 1.82
N GLY A 71 1.09 4.10 1.34
CA GLY A 71 -0.09 4.33 0.52
C GLY A 71 -1.41 4.02 1.24
N GLY A 72 -1.44 4.19 2.56
CA GLY A 72 -2.61 3.95 3.41
C GLY A 72 -2.76 2.52 3.93
N GLN A 73 -1.86 1.60 3.58
CA GLN A 73 -1.99 0.19 3.95
C GLN A 73 -1.64 -0.10 5.42
N LEU A 74 -0.73 0.69 6.01
CA LEU A 74 -0.20 0.44 7.34
C LEU A 74 -0.16 1.74 8.15
N GLU A 75 -0.68 1.71 9.36
CA GLU A 75 -0.60 2.80 10.32
C GLU A 75 0.03 2.30 11.62
N PHE A 76 0.91 3.11 12.19
CA PHE A 76 1.53 2.83 13.48
C PHE A 76 0.85 3.65 14.56
N GLN A 77 0.39 2.98 15.61
CA GLN A 77 -0.07 3.59 16.85
C GLN A 77 1.09 3.55 17.86
N PRO A 78 1.78 4.68 18.11
CA PRO A 78 2.96 4.71 18.98
C PRO A 78 2.58 4.74 20.46
N PHE A 79 3.38 4.06 21.28
CA PHE A 79 3.30 4.03 22.75
C PHE A 79 4.69 4.30 23.33
N LYS A 80 4.77 5.04 24.45
CA LYS A 80 6.05 5.27 25.14
C LYS A 80 6.45 4.03 25.95
N ALA A 81 7.65 4.04 26.52
CA ALA A 81 8.09 2.98 27.41
C ALA A 81 7.07 2.71 28.52
N LYS A 82 6.79 1.42 28.77
CA LYS A 82 5.90 0.90 29.82
C LYS A 82 4.39 1.08 29.60
N ASP A 83 3.97 1.61 28.45
CA ASP A 83 2.54 1.75 28.16
C ASP A 83 1.85 0.41 27.83
N ILE A 84 2.58 -0.58 27.30
CA ILE A 84 2.07 -1.92 26.96
C ILE A 84 2.72 -2.99 27.84
N VAL A 85 4.06 -3.04 27.88
CA VAL A 85 4.88 -4.03 28.60
C VAL A 85 6.06 -3.38 29.32
N GLY A 86 6.68 -4.07 30.28
CA GLY A 86 7.86 -3.57 31.01
C GLY A 86 9.11 -3.39 30.15
N ASP A 87 10.13 -2.71 30.70
CA ASP A 87 11.36 -2.32 29.98
C ASP A 87 12.11 -3.51 29.35
N PHE A 88 12.04 -4.67 29.99
CA PHE A 88 12.74 -5.89 29.58
C PHE A 88 11.81 -6.94 28.95
N GLU A 89 10.55 -6.57 28.70
CA GLU A 89 9.48 -7.47 28.23
C GLU A 89 9.03 -7.11 26.80
N LEU A 90 9.77 -6.25 26.09
CA LEU A 90 9.39 -5.74 24.76
C LEU A 90 9.13 -6.87 23.74
N LEU A 91 9.93 -7.94 23.79
CA LEU A 91 9.75 -9.10 22.92
C LEU A 91 8.57 -9.98 23.35
N ASP A 92 8.26 -10.03 24.65
CA ASP A 92 7.10 -10.77 25.18
C ASP A 92 5.77 -10.10 24.76
N GLY A 93 5.80 -8.80 24.45
CA GLY A 93 4.67 -8.06 23.91
C GLY A 93 4.31 -8.39 22.45
N VAL A 94 5.15 -9.16 21.75
CA VAL A 94 4.92 -9.58 20.36
C VAL A 94 4.18 -10.92 20.32
N LYS A 95 3.16 -11.05 19.47
CA LYS A 95 2.35 -12.26 19.29
C LYS A 95 2.27 -12.67 17.82
#